data_AF-A0A1J4XH51-F1
#
_entry.id   AF-A0A1J4XH51-F1
#
_cell.length_a   1.000
_cell.length_b   1.000
_cell.length_c   1.000
_cell.angle_alpha   90.00
_cell.angle_beta   90.00
_cell.angle_gamma   90.00
#
_symmetry.space_group_name_H-M   'P 1'
#
loop_
_entity.id
_entity.type
_entity.pdbx_description
1 polymer ?
#
loop_
_entity_poly.entity_id
_entity_poly.type
_entity_poly.pdbx_seq_one_letter_code
_entity_poly.pdbx_strand_id
1 'polypeptide(L)'
;MDAIQLATIFGSAQIVVKILGPTADYLGEGIKGWAEKRAGNVERIFSIAEKKLGDRIDQDESVPPKVLKSILDDGSFSEDPLAAEYFGGVLASSRSGIPRDDRGVGKAALVTRLSTYQIRAHFIFYKIVKKLYDGSSYNIGDARIGLQWEFLFPLMCLMRQWTTMRRNLLAVMP
;
A
#
# COMPACT_ATOMS: atom_id res chain seq x y z
N MET A 1 12.16 -22.02 -9.95
CA MET A 1 13.38 -21.59 -9.22
C MET A 1 13.26 -22.17 -7.82
N ASP A 2 14.20 -23.00 -7.37
CA ASP A 2 14.03 -23.72 -6.10
C ASP A 2 14.12 -22.75 -4.90
N ALA A 3 13.46 -23.08 -3.78
CA ALA A 3 13.42 -22.26 -2.57
C ALA A 3 14.81 -21.78 -2.09
N ILE A 4 15.86 -22.52 -2.44
CA ILE A 4 17.27 -22.20 -2.19
C ILE A 4 17.67 -20.86 -2.85
N GLN A 5 17.29 -20.60 -4.10
CA GLN A 5 17.68 -19.36 -4.79
C GLN A 5 16.92 -18.15 -4.25
N LEU A 6 15.66 -18.32 -3.81
CA LEU A 6 14.91 -17.27 -3.10
C LEU A 6 15.55 -16.95 -1.74
N ALA A 7 16.11 -17.96 -1.07
CA ALA A 7 16.76 -17.78 0.23
C ALA A 7 18.05 -16.97 0.09
N THR A 8 18.81 -17.21 -0.99
CA THR A 8 20.01 -16.43 -1.29
C THR A 8 19.70 -14.95 -1.56
N ILE A 9 18.52 -14.63 -2.08
CA ILE A 9 18.15 -13.26 -2.46
C ILE A 9 17.47 -12.48 -1.33
N PHE A 10 16.58 -13.13 -0.56
CA PHE A 10 15.74 -12.46 0.45
C PHE A 10 16.00 -12.91 1.89
N GLY A 11 17.03 -13.72 2.14
CA GLY A 11 17.35 -14.27 3.48
C GLY A 11 16.31 -15.24 4.07
N SER A 12 15.07 -15.22 3.58
CA SER A 12 13.89 -15.84 4.19
C SER A 12 12.90 -16.36 3.13
N ALA A 13 13.34 -17.30 2.29
CA ALA A 13 12.49 -17.91 1.25
C ALA A 13 11.14 -18.42 1.77
N GLN A 14 11.11 -18.95 3.00
CA GLN A 14 9.88 -19.47 3.59
C GLN A 14 8.83 -18.38 3.83
N ILE A 15 9.23 -17.18 4.25
CA ILE A 15 8.31 -16.04 4.49
C ILE A 15 7.67 -15.61 3.17
N VAL A 16 8.51 -15.50 2.13
CA VAL A 16 8.07 -15.12 0.78
C VAL A 16 7.09 -16.15 0.22
N VAL A 17 7.41 -17.44 0.32
CA VAL A 17 6.52 -18.52 -0.16
C VAL A 17 5.20 -18.54 0.62
N LYS A 18 5.23 -18.39 1.95
CA LYS A 18 4.01 -18.38 2.77
C LYS A 18 3.09 -17.19 2.49
N ILE A 19 3.64 -16.03 2.14
CA ILE A 19 2.83 -14.85 1.81
C ILE A 19 2.22 -14.97 0.41
N LEU A 20 2.96 -15.52 -0.54
CA LEU A 20 2.57 -15.53 -1.95
C LEU A 20 1.77 -16.77 -2.36
N GLY A 21 1.95 -17.89 -1.67
CA GLY A 21 1.37 -19.17 -2.09
C GLY A 21 1.82 -19.53 -3.51
N PRO A 22 0.91 -20.00 -4.38
CA PRO A 22 1.22 -20.33 -5.78
C PRO A 22 1.83 -19.17 -6.59
N THR A 23 1.63 -17.93 -6.15
CA THR A 23 2.17 -16.75 -6.84
C THR A 23 3.70 -16.63 -6.68
N ALA A 24 4.34 -17.41 -5.81
CA ALA A 24 5.79 -17.41 -5.63
C ALA A 24 6.57 -17.76 -6.91
N ASP A 25 5.98 -18.56 -7.80
CA ASP A 25 6.61 -18.97 -9.06
C ASP A 25 6.91 -17.76 -9.98
N TYR A 26 6.00 -16.77 -10.01
CA TYR A 26 6.17 -15.55 -10.79
C TYR A 26 7.33 -14.68 -10.29
N LEU A 27 7.71 -14.83 -9.02
CA LEU A 27 8.81 -14.08 -8.43
C LEU A 27 10.14 -14.57 -9.03
N GLY A 28 10.36 -15.89 -9.09
CA GLY A 28 11.64 -16.48 -9.49
C GLY A 28 12.14 -16.05 -10.87
N GLU A 29 11.24 -15.78 -11.81
CA GLU A 29 11.59 -15.31 -13.16
C GLU A 29 11.98 -13.82 -13.18
N GLY A 30 11.38 -12.99 -12.33
CA GLY A 30 11.53 -11.53 -12.37
C GLY A 30 12.72 -10.94 -11.61
N ILE A 31 13.39 -11.73 -10.77
CA ILE A 31 14.42 -11.23 -9.83
C ILE A 31 15.85 -11.44 -10.34
N LYS A 32 16.02 -12.23 -11.40
CA LYS A 32 17.32 -12.57 -11.98
C LYS A 32 17.95 -11.30 -12.60
N GLY A 33 18.69 -10.55 -11.79
CA GLY A 33 19.31 -9.26 -12.17
C GLY A 33 19.02 -8.08 -11.22
N TRP A 34 18.39 -8.31 -10.06
CA TRP A 34 18.16 -7.25 -9.08
C TRP A 34 19.45 -6.85 -8.36
N ALA A 35 19.58 -5.55 -8.08
CA ALA A 35 20.61 -5.04 -7.18
C ALA A 35 20.27 -5.42 -5.73
N GLU A 36 21.30 -5.64 -4.89
CA GLU A 36 21.15 -5.99 -3.47
C GLU A 36 20.23 -5.04 -2.71
N LYS A 37 20.31 -3.73 -2.98
CA LYS A 37 19.42 -2.72 -2.38
C LYS A 37 17.95 -2.97 -2.66
N ARG A 38 17.61 -3.36 -3.90
CA ARG A 38 16.22 -3.65 -4.30
C ARG A 38 15.71 -4.91 -3.61
N ALA A 39 16.54 -5.95 -3.54
CA ALA A 39 16.22 -7.17 -2.82
C ALA A 39 15.96 -6.88 -1.33
N GLY A 40 16.83 -6.11 -0.67
CA GLY A 40 16.66 -5.75 0.74
C GLY A 40 15.43 -4.86 1.02
N ASN A 41 15.05 -3.99 0.09
CA ASN A 41 13.82 -3.20 0.23
C ASN A 41 12.57 -4.09 0.14
N VAL A 42 12.55 -5.03 -0.80
CA VAL A 42 11.45 -5.98 -0.94
C VAL A 42 11.40 -6.92 0.27
N GLU A 43 12.52 -7.44 0.74
CA GLU A 43 12.59 -8.24 1.97
C GLU A 43 11.98 -7.53 3.18
N ARG A 44 12.28 -6.23 3.34
CA ARG A 44 11.68 -5.39 4.37
C ARG A 44 10.15 -5.31 4.24
N ILE A 45 9.64 -5.14 3.02
CA ILE A 45 8.20 -5.11 2.74
C ILE A 45 7.53 -6.44 3.13
N PHE A 46 8.13 -7.57 2.75
CA PHE A 46 7.64 -8.90 3.11
C PHE A 46 7.65 -9.14 4.61
N SER A 47 8.73 -8.73 5.30
CA SER A 47 8.84 -8.83 6.76
C SER A 47 7.77 -8.01 7.50
N ILE A 48 7.43 -6.83 6.97
CA ILE A 48 6.34 -6.02 7.52
C ILE A 48 4.98 -6.68 7.26
N ALA A 49 4.78 -7.23 6.06
CA ALA A 49 3.55 -7.91 5.70
C ALA A 49 3.31 -9.14 6.59
N GLU A 50 4.34 -9.95 6.84
CA GLU A 50 4.30 -11.06 7.79
C GLU A 50 3.84 -10.60 9.18
N LYS A 51 4.49 -9.57 9.73
CA LYS A 51 4.13 -9.01 11.06
C LYS A 51 2.68 -8.52 11.12
N LYS A 52 2.15 -7.98 10.02
CA LYS A 52 0.76 -7.51 9.93
C LYS A 52 -0.24 -8.64 9.71
N LEU A 53 0.18 -9.76 9.11
CA LEU A 53 -0.65 -10.95 8.91
C LEU A 53 -0.80 -11.75 10.21
N GLY A 54 0.28 -11.89 10.99
CA GLY A 54 0.27 -12.77 12.17
C GLY A 54 -0.16 -14.18 11.81
N ASP A 55 -1.07 -14.77 12.58
CA ASP A 55 -1.57 -16.15 12.39
C ASP A 55 -2.27 -16.37 11.04
N ARG A 56 -2.69 -15.30 10.35
CA ARG A 56 -3.28 -15.40 9.01
C ARG A 56 -2.29 -15.86 7.94
N ILE A 57 -0.99 -15.87 8.25
CA ILE A 57 0.04 -16.29 7.30
C ILE A 57 -0.02 -17.78 6.94
N ASP A 58 -0.64 -18.60 7.78
CA ASP A 58 -0.76 -20.05 7.58
C ASP A 58 -2.10 -20.46 6.94
N GLN A 59 -2.95 -19.49 6.58
CA GLN A 59 -4.22 -19.74 5.90
C GLN A 59 -4.00 -20.01 4.40
N ASP A 60 -4.87 -20.80 3.76
CA ASP A 60 -4.78 -21.11 2.32
C ASP A 60 -5.29 -19.94 1.45
N GLU A 61 -4.55 -18.84 1.49
CA GLU A 61 -4.81 -17.62 0.74
C GLU A 61 -3.52 -17.16 0.07
N SER A 62 -3.66 -16.49 -1.08
CA SER A 62 -2.52 -16.02 -1.87
C SER A 62 -2.65 -14.55 -2.19
N VAL A 63 -1.53 -13.92 -2.52
CA VAL A 63 -1.54 -12.56 -3.07
C VAL A 63 -1.75 -12.67 -4.59
N PRO A 64 -2.69 -11.89 -5.17
CA PRO A 64 -2.88 -11.84 -6.61
C PRO A 64 -1.60 -11.40 -7.35
N PRO A 65 -1.21 -12.07 -8.46
CA PRO A 65 0.04 -11.78 -9.18
C PRO A 65 0.19 -10.32 -9.61
N LYS A 66 -0.91 -9.65 -9.94
CA LYS A 66 -0.91 -8.24 -10.37
C LYS A 66 -0.53 -7.28 -9.24
N VAL A 67 -0.97 -7.57 -8.01
CA VAL A 67 -0.60 -6.79 -6.82
C VAL A 67 0.87 -7.01 -6.51
N LEU A 68 1.31 -8.27 -6.53
CA LEU A 68 2.71 -8.61 -6.34
C LEU A 68 3.60 -7.85 -7.32
N LYS A 69 3.30 -7.91 -8.62
CA LYS A 69 4.06 -7.22 -9.66
C LYS A 69 4.23 -5.73 -9.34
N SER A 70 3.15 -5.02 -8.99
CA SER A 70 3.21 -3.59 -8.66
C SER A 70 4.13 -3.32 -7.46
N ILE A 71 4.13 -4.19 -6.45
CA ILE A 71 5.00 -4.03 -5.27
C ILE A 71 6.47 -4.33 -5.61
N LEU A 72 6.74 -5.32 -6.47
CA LEU A 72 8.11 -5.60 -6.91
C LEU A 72 8.65 -4.47 -7.77
N ASP A 73 7.84 -3.95 -8.70
CA ASP A 73 8.26 -2.89 -9.61
C ASP A 73 8.46 -1.57 -8.86
N ASP A 74 7.46 -1.14 -8.08
CA ASP A 74 7.49 0.17 -7.42
C ASP A 74 8.13 0.13 -6.02
N GLY A 75 7.77 -0.87 -5.21
CA GLY A 75 8.20 -0.99 -3.82
C GLY A 75 9.69 -1.31 -3.67
N SER A 76 10.30 -1.97 -4.66
CA SER A 76 11.74 -2.29 -4.62
C SER A 76 12.64 -1.05 -4.66
N PHE A 77 12.15 0.08 -5.18
CA PHE A 77 12.86 1.36 -5.18
C PHE A 77 12.56 2.24 -3.96
N SER A 78 11.72 1.78 -3.04
CA SER A 78 11.33 2.54 -1.86
C SER A 78 12.34 2.37 -0.73
N GLU A 79 13.15 3.40 -0.49
CA GLU A 79 14.13 3.43 0.61
C GLU A 79 13.53 3.91 1.93
N ASP A 80 12.42 4.65 1.89
CA ASP A 80 11.78 5.18 3.09
C ASP A 80 11.07 4.07 3.90
N PRO A 81 11.36 3.94 5.21
CA PRO A 81 10.76 2.88 6.03
C PRO A 81 9.23 2.95 6.13
N LEU A 82 8.66 4.16 6.09
CA LEU A 82 7.23 4.33 6.18
C LEU A 82 6.56 3.91 4.86
N ALA A 83 7.14 4.25 3.71
CA ALA A 83 6.68 3.74 2.43
C ALA A 83 6.69 2.19 2.38
N ALA A 84 7.76 1.56 2.89
CA ALA A 84 7.80 0.10 3.05
C ALA A 84 6.67 -0.42 3.97
N GLU A 85 6.28 0.33 4.99
CA GLU A 85 5.16 -0.03 5.85
C GLU A 85 3.81 -0.01 5.13
N TYR A 86 3.61 0.97 4.25
CA TYR A 86 2.41 1.05 3.40
C TYR A 86 2.38 -0.09 2.40
N PHE A 87 3.48 -0.35 1.68
CA PHE A 87 3.55 -1.48 0.75
C PHE A 87 3.34 -2.83 1.46
N GLY A 88 3.93 -3.03 2.63
CA GLY A 88 3.72 -4.23 3.44
C GLY A 88 2.27 -4.37 3.91
N GLY A 89 1.60 -3.26 4.24
CA GLY A 89 0.17 -3.24 4.55
C GLY A 89 -0.72 -3.55 3.34
N VAL A 90 -0.36 -3.05 2.15
CA VAL A 90 -1.06 -3.40 0.90
C VAL A 90 -0.88 -4.89 0.61
N LEU A 91 0.33 -5.42 0.75
CA LEU A 91 0.62 -6.84 0.54
C LEU A 91 -0.19 -7.72 1.49
N ALA A 92 -0.14 -7.44 2.80
CA ALA A 92 -0.88 -8.18 3.81
C ALA A 92 -2.41 -8.11 3.62
N SER A 93 -2.93 -6.95 3.22
CA SER A 93 -4.38 -6.77 3.00
C SER A 93 -4.88 -7.31 1.65
N SER A 94 -3.98 -7.63 0.72
CA SER A 94 -4.33 -8.19 -0.59
C SER A 94 -4.30 -9.71 -0.62
N ARG A 95 -3.84 -10.35 0.46
CA ARG A 95 -3.96 -11.80 0.64
C ARG A 95 -5.44 -12.16 0.78
N SER A 96 -5.95 -12.91 -0.18
CA SER A 96 -7.33 -13.39 -0.21
C SER A 96 -7.43 -14.71 -0.97
N GLY A 97 -8.49 -15.48 -0.72
CA GLY A 97 -8.83 -16.66 -1.52
C GLY A 97 -9.44 -16.34 -2.90
N ILE A 98 -9.54 -15.06 -3.29
CA ILE A 98 -10.22 -14.63 -4.53
C ILE A 98 -9.17 -14.21 -5.57
N PRO A 99 -8.95 -14.99 -6.66
CA PRO A 99 -7.90 -14.70 -7.64
C PRO A 99 -8.04 -13.35 -8.36
N ARG A 100 -9.25 -12.78 -8.40
CA ARG A 100 -9.57 -11.52 -9.10
C ARG A 100 -9.60 -10.30 -8.19
N ASP A 101 -9.26 -10.42 -6.90
CA ASP A 101 -9.26 -9.27 -5.98
C ASP A 101 -8.01 -8.39 -6.16
N ASP A 102 -7.97 -7.60 -7.22
CA ASP A 102 -6.84 -6.72 -7.53
C ASP A 102 -6.96 -5.32 -6.92
N ARG A 103 -7.81 -5.13 -5.90
CA ARG A 103 -7.97 -3.84 -5.18
C ARG A 103 -6.66 -3.32 -4.60
N GLY A 104 -5.74 -4.22 -4.28
CA GLY A 104 -4.38 -3.90 -3.85
C GLY A 104 -3.57 -3.09 -4.86
N VAL A 105 -3.81 -3.27 -6.16
CA VAL A 105 -3.08 -2.57 -7.24
C VAL A 105 -3.33 -1.07 -7.18
N GLY A 106 -4.59 -0.66 -7.00
CA GLY A 106 -4.94 0.75 -6.88
C GLY A 106 -4.29 1.40 -5.65
N LYS A 107 -4.20 0.67 -4.54
CA LYS A 107 -3.54 1.13 -3.32
C LYS A 107 -2.03 1.25 -3.49
N ALA A 108 -1.38 0.24 -4.10
CA ALA A 108 0.05 0.29 -4.41
C ALA A 108 0.37 1.50 -5.30
N ALA A 109 -0.41 1.71 -6.36
CA ALA A 109 -0.23 2.85 -7.26
C ALA A 109 -0.45 4.21 -6.56
N LEU A 110 -1.33 4.30 -5.55
CA LEU A 110 -1.46 5.50 -4.73
C LEU A 110 -0.19 5.75 -3.92
N VAL A 111 0.35 4.71 -3.25
CA VAL A 111 1.59 4.82 -2.47
C VAL A 111 2.75 5.28 -3.37
N THR A 112 2.89 4.70 -4.56
CA THR A 112 3.93 5.07 -5.54
C THR A 112 3.85 6.53 -5.98
N ARG A 113 2.62 7.08 -6.12
CA ARG A 113 2.43 8.47 -6.55
C ARG A 113 2.67 9.50 -5.45
N LEU A 114 2.69 9.09 -4.18
CA LEU A 114 2.89 10.01 -3.07
C LEU A 114 4.38 10.18 -2.79
N SER A 115 4.80 11.43 -2.63
CA SER A 115 6.14 11.73 -2.12
C SER A 115 6.28 11.22 -0.69
N THR A 116 7.51 10.99 -0.24
CA THR A 116 7.81 10.60 1.15
C THR A 116 7.15 11.54 2.16
N TYR A 117 7.12 12.84 1.89
CA TYR A 117 6.45 13.82 2.76
C TYR A 117 4.94 13.64 2.80
N GLN A 118 4.32 13.33 1.66
CA GLN A 118 2.88 13.06 1.60
C GLN A 118 2.52 11.77 2.35
N ILE A 119 3.34 10.71 2.23
CA ILE A 119 3.16 9.47 3.00
C ILE A 119 3.27 9.75 4.51
N ARG A 120 4.27 10.55 4.92
CA ARG A 120 4.46 10.95 6.32
C ARG A 120 3.29 11.78 6.86
N ALA A 121 2.82 12.76 6.09
CA ALA A 121 1.67 13.57 6.45
C ALA A 121 0.41 12.69 6.58
N HIS A 122 0.18 11.79 5.62
CA HIS A 122 -0.93 10.83 5.66
C HIS A 122 -0.87 9.95 6.91
N PHE A 123 0.31 9.44 7.28
CA PHE A 123 0.49 8.66 8.50
C PHE A 123 0.20 9.45 9.77
N ILE A 124 0.72 10.68 9.89
CA ILE A 124 0.48 11.54 11.06
C ILE A 124 -1.01 11.79 11.19
N PHE A 125 -1.69 12.15 10.09
CA PHE A 125 -3.13 12.37 10.07
C PHE A 125 -3.89 11.13 10.55
N TYR A 126 -3.61 9.95 9.98
CA TYR A 126 -4.24 8.71 10.40
C TYR A 126 -3.95 8.34 11.86
N LYS A 127 -2.76 8.62 12.37
CA LYS A 127 -2.42 8.38 13.76
C LYS A 127 -3.18 9.29 14.71
N ILE A 128 -3.35 10.57 14.36
CA ILE A 128 -4.15 11.52 15.13
C ILE A 128 -5.60 11.07 15.13
N VAL A 129 -6.18 10.80 13.96
CA VAL A 129 -7.56 10.32 13.83
C VAL A 129 -7.75 9.03 14.62
N LYS A 130 -6.88 8.04 14.45
CA LYS A 130 -6.96 6.79 15.22
C LYS A 130 -6.92 7.07 16.73
N LYS A 131 -6.03 7.94 17.21
CA LYS A 131 -5.91 8.25 18.64
C LYS A 131 -7.14 8.97 19.19
N LEU A 132 -7.75 9.86 18.42
CA LEU A 132 -8.94 10.62 18.84
C LEU A 132 -10.20 9.75 18.91
N TYR A 133 -10.28 8.74 18.05
CA TYR A 133 -11.46 7.89 17.90
C TYR A 133 -11.24 6.45 18.40
N ASP A 134 -10.10 6.17 19.03
CA ASP A 134 -9.80 4.84 19.59
C ASP A 134 -10.79 4.52 20.71
N GLY A 135 -11.49 3.40 20.59
CA GLY A 135 -12.56 3.01 21.54
C GLY A 135 -13.90 3.73 21.35
N SER A 136 -14.04 4.60 20.36
CA SER A 136 -15.34 5.17 19.99
C SER A 136 -16.17 4.18 19.16
N SER A 137 -17.50 4.29 19.19
CA SER A 137 -18.41 3.48 18.37
C SER A 137 -18.40 3.86 16.89
N TYR A 138 -17.64 4.89 16.50
CA TYR A 138 -17.57 5.37 15.13
C TYR A 138 -16.55 4.54 14.33
N ASN A 139 -17.06 3.80 13.35
CA ASN A 139 -16.20 3.10 12.41
C ASN A 139 -15.72 4.09 11.33
N ILE A 140 -14.49 4.61 11.50
CA ILE A 140 -13.87 5.56 10.56
C ILE A 140 -13.79 5.00 9.12
N GLY A 141 -13.85 3.67 8.94
CA GLY A 141 -13.87 3.00 7.64
C GLY A 141 -15.26 2.73 7.06
N ASP A 142 -16.35 3.06 7.76
CA ASP A 142 -17.71 2.88 7.24
C ASP A 142 -18.07 4.03 6.28
N ALA A 143 -18.17 3.71 4.99
CA ALA A 143 -18.52 4.66 3.93
C ALA A 143 -19.88 5.36 4.17
N ARG A 144 -20.77 4.80 5.00
CA ARG A 144 -22.05 5.44 5.38
C ARG A 144 -21.87 6.62 6.32
N ILE A 145 -20.74 6.70 7.03
CA ILE A 145 -20.38 7.81 7.91
C ILE A 145 -19.69 8.94 7.12
N GLY A 146 -19.28 8.68 5.87
CA GLY A 146 -18.61 9.65 4.97
C GLY A 146 -19.35 10.98 4.77
N LEU A 147 -20.67 11.00 4.98
CA LEU A 147 -21.51 12.20 4.92
C LEU A 147 -21.40 13.12 6.16
N GLN A 148 -20.83 12.66 7.28
CA GLN A 148 -20.63 13.48 8.48
C GLN A 148 -19.22 14.09 8.58
N TRP A 149 -18.30 13.71 7.68
CA TRP A 149 -16.93 14.22 7.65
C TRP A 149 -16.78 15.58 6.93
N GLU A 150 -17.89 16.29 6.68
CA GLU A 150 -17.86 17.67 6.15
C GLU A 150 -17.18 18.67 7.09
N PHE A 151 -16.93 18.32 8.36
CA PHE A 151 -16.47 19.26 9.39
C PHE A 151 -14.98 19.21 9.75
N LEU A 152 -14.15 18.31 9.19
CA LEU A 152 -12.76 18.16 9.65
C LEU A 152 -11.68 18.06 8.55
N PHE A 153 -12.02 18.38 7.30
CA PHE A 153 -11.03 18.70 6.26
C PHE A 153 -11.11 20.20 5.98
N PRO A 154 -10.12 21.03 6.39
CA PRO A 154 -10.19 22.45 6.17
C PRO A 154 -10.19 22.74 4.67
N LEU A 155 -11.33 23.19 4.17
CA LEU A 155 -11.62 24.46 3.47
C LEU A 155 -10.52 25.21 2.67
N MET A 156 -9.22 24.92 2.78
CA MET A 156 -8.15 25.69 2.14
C MET A 156 -7.79 25.26 0.72
N CYS A 157 -8.00 23.99 0.32
CA CYS A 157 -7.67 23.56 -1.05
C CYS A 157 -8.78 23.84 -2.07
N LEU A 158 -10.06 23.69 -1.72
CA LEU A 158 -11.14 23.88 -2.68
C LEU A 158 -11.62 25.34 -2.81
N MET A 159 -11.59 26.15 -1.74
CA MET A 159 -12.06 27.56 -1.83
C MET A 159 -11.09 28.47 -2.61
N ARG A 160 -9.80 28.11 -2.73
CA ARG A 160 -8.82 28.89 -3.50
C ARG A 160 -8.83 28.59 -5.01
N GLN A 161 -9.29 27.42 -5.44
CA GLN A 161 -9.45 27.13 -6.88
C GLN A 161 -10.83 27.53 -7.41
N TRP A 162 -11.88 27.46 -6.60
CA TRP A 162 -13.24 27.78 -7.07
C TRP A 162 -13.53 29.29 -7.17
N THR A 163 -12.93 30.12 -6.32
CA THR A 163 -13.10 31.59 -6.39
C THR A 163 -12.29 32.26 -7.50
N THR A 164 -11.24 31.60 -8.00
CA THR A 164 -10.44 32.06 -9.15
C THR A 164 -11.00 31.57 -10.48
N MET A 165 -11.54 30.34 -10.55
CA MET A 165 -12.17 29.83 -11.78
C MET A 165 -13.50 30.54 -12.12
N ARG A 166 -14.29 30.94 -11.11
CA ARG A 166 -15.60 31.58 -11.37
C ARG A 166 -15.52 33.04 -11.82
N ARG A 167 -14.38 33.71 -11.61
CA ARG A 167 -14.17 35.10 -12.04
C ARG A 167 -13.72 35.21 -13.51
N ASN A 168 -13.02 34.20 -14.03
CA ASN A 168 -12.53 34.21 -15.40
C ASN A 168 -13.51 33.60 -16.42
N LEU A 169 -14.46 32.77 -15.98
CA LEU A 169 -15.50 32.23 -16.86
C LEU A 169 -16.67 33.19 -17.11
N LEU A 170 -16.84 34.23 -16.29
CA LEU A 170 -17.85 35.30 -16.49
C LEU A 170 -17.28 36.54 -17.20
N ALA A 171 -15.99 36.54 -17.57
CA ALA A 171 -15.33 37.66 -18.25
C ALA A 171 -14.92 37.34 -19.71
N VAL A 172 -15.20 36.14 -20.22
CA VAL A 172 -14.77 35.69 -21.57
C VAL A 172 -15.92 35.00 -22.35
N MET A 173 -17.18 35.30 -22.02
CA MET A 173 -18.30 34.91 -22.89
C MET A 173 -19.14 36.16 -23.21
N PRO A 174 -19.14 36.64 -24.47
CA PRO A 174 -20.17 37.55 -24.97
C PRO A 174 -21.53 36.84 -25.06
#